data_AF-A0A1R1EKD3-F1
#
_entry.id   AF-A0A1R1EKD3-F1
#
_cell.length_a   1.000
_cell.length_b   1.000
_cell.length_c   1.000
_cell.angle_alpha   90.00
_cell.angle_beta   90.00
_cell.angle_gamma   90.00
#
_symmetry.space_group_name_H-M   'P 1'
#
loop_
_entity.id
_entity.type
_entity.pdbx_description
1 polymer ?
#
loop_
_entity_poly.entity_id
_entity_poly.type
_entity_poly.pdbx_seq_one_letter_code
_entity_poly.pdbx_strand_id
1 'polypeptide(L)'
;MKAIWSLVEIVRNVVYLFLGLCVCGFAEKNLTARIDGRMDLMLLVLLADLVLLFVFYRQVIGPKANKLPVRTRNYLIIAAVLILIAVYMLS
;
A
#
# COMPACT_ATOMS: atom_id res chain seq x y z
N MET A 1 -27.89 7.14 -13.41
CA MET A 1 -27.75 6.49 -12.09
C MET A 1 -26.50 5.61 -11.95
N LYS A 2 -26.22 4.66 -12.85
CA LYS A 2 -25.00 3.81 -12.77
C LYS A 2 -23.67 4.60 -12.78
N ALA A 3 -23.59 5.66 -13.59
CA ALA A 3 -22.39 6.51 -13.67
C ALA A 3 -22.10 7.28 -12.37
N ILE A 4 -23.14 7.81 -11.71
CA ILE A 4 -23.00 8.54 -10.44
C ILE A 4 -22.50 7.61 -9.34
N TRP A 5 -23.07 6.39 -9.26
CA TRP A 5 -22.61 5.36 -8.33
C TRP A 5 -21.15 4.96 -8.59
N SER A 6 -20.77 4.74 -9.84
CA SER A 6 -19.39 4.44 -10.21
C SER A 6 -18.44 5.57 -9.81
N LEU A 7 -18.85 6.82 -9.96
CA LEU A 7 -18.04 7.98 -9.60
C LEU A 7 -17.84 8.07 -8.08
N VAL A 8 -18.89 7.82 -7.28
CA VAL A 8 -18.79 7.74 -5.81
C VAL A 8 -17.86 6.61 -5.36
N GLU A 9 -17.92 5.44 -6.01
CA GLU A 9 -17.01 4.33 -5.68
C GLU A 9 -15.55 4.64 -5.98
N ILE A 10 -15.27 5.32 -7.10
CA ILE A 10 -13.92 5.76 -7.44
C ILE A 10 -13.42 6.74 -6.38
N VAL A 11 -14.20 7.77 -6.04
CA VAL A 11 -13.83 8.76 -5.01
C VAL A 11 -13.57 8.07 -3.67
N ARG A 12 -14.44 7.15 -3.25
CA ARG A 12 -14.26 6.38 -2.02
C ARG A 12 -12.96 5.58 -2.01
N ASN A 13 -12.64 4.91 -3.12
CA ASN A 13 -11.39 4.15 -3.24
C ASN A 13 -10.15 5.06 -3.20
N VAL A 14 -10.21 6.24 -3.82
CA VAL A 14 -9.13 7.24 -3.75
C VAL A 14 -8.93 7.73 -2.31
N VAL A 15 -10.01 8.00 -1.58
CA VAL A 15 -9.92 8.39 -0.16
C VAL A 15 -9.31 7.28 0.68
N TYR A 16 -9.70 6.02 0.48
CA TYR A 16 -9.09 4.90 1.20
C TYR A 16 -7.60 4.72 0.88
N LEU A 17 -7.21 4.90 -0.38
CA LEU A 17 -5.81 4.86 -0.77
C LEU A 17 -5.01 5.97 -0.06
N PHE A 18 -5.53 7.20 -0.08
CA PHE A 18 -4.89 8.34 0.58
C PHE A 18 -4.74 8.11 2.09
N LEU A 19 -5.81 7.70 2.78
CA LEU A 19 -5.76 7.39 4.21
C LEU A 19 -4.77 6.25 4.50
N GLY A 20 -4.76 5.22 3.65
CA GLY A 20 -3.81 4.12 3.76
C GLY A 20 -2.36 4.57 3.67
N LEU A 21 -2.04 5.40 2.67
CA LEU A 21 -0.69 5.96 2.50
C LEU A 21 -0.29 6.85 3.67
N CYS A 22 -1.21 7.64 4.23
CA CYS A 22 -0.93 8.44 5.43
C CYS A 22 -0.60 7.55 6.64
N VAL A 23 -1.31 6.44 6.82
CA VAL A 23 -1.06 5.49 7.92
C VAL A 23 0.29 4.80 7.74
N CYS A 24 0.61 4.35 6.52
CA CYS A 24 1.93 3.80 6.19
C CYS A 24 3.04 4.81 6.49
N GLY A 25 2.94 6.03 5.95
CA GLY A 25 3.93 7.09 6.19
C GLY A 25 4.10 7.44 7.66
N PHE A 26 3.03 7.34 8.47
CA PHE A 26 3.14 7.51 9.92
C PHE A 26 3.86 6.34 10.60
N ALA A 27 3.54 5.10 10.23
CA ALA A 27 4.19 3.91 10.75
C ALA A 27 5.69 3.88 10.40
N GLU A 28 6.04 4.40 9.24
CA GLU A 28 7.39 4.40 8.69
C GLU A 28 8.13 5.72 8.88
N LYS A 29 7.61 6.65 9.72
CA LYS A 29 8.17 8.01 9.87
C LYS A 29 9.68 8.04 10.09
N ASN A 30 10.20 7.06 10.84
CA ASN A 30 11.62 6.96 11.17
C ASN A 30 12.45 6.53 9.96
N LEU A 31 11.89 5.66 9.12
CA LEU A 31 12.53 5.24 7.87
C LEU A 31 12.48 6.39 6.85
N THR A 32 11.32 7.04 6.68
CA THR A 32 11.16 8.20 5.79
C THR A 32 12.13 9.33 6.13
N ALA A 33 12.34 9.60 7.42
CA ALA A 33 13.32 10.60 7.87
C ALA A 33 14.78 10.20 7.58
N ARG A 34 15.12 8.90 7.56
CA ARG A 34 16.47 8.43 7.24
C ARG A 34 16.78 8.53 5.74
N ILE A 35 15.77 8.35 4.90
CA ILE A 35 15.90 8.33 3.44
C ILE A 35 15.60 9.69 2.80
N ASP A 36 15.48 10.76 3.59
CA ASP A 36 15.16 12.09 3.08
C ASP A 36 16.18 12.53 2.00
N GLY A 37 15.68 13.01 0.87
CA GLY A 37 16.47 13.32 -0.32
C GLY A 37 16.86 12.14 -1.22
N ARG A 38 16.64 10.88 -0.81
CA ARG A 38 16.87 9.68 -1.64
C ARG A 38 15.61 9.20 -2.36
N MET A 39 15.35 9.80 -3.52
CA MET A 39 14.18 9.47 -4.35
C MET A 39 14.06 7.99 -4.72
N ASP A 40 15.19 7.29 -4.93
CA ASP A 40 15.24 5.87 -5.23
C ASP A 40 14.66 5.03 -4.08
N LEU A 41 15.06 5.31 -2.84
CA LEU A 41 14.54 4.63 -1.66
C LEU A 41 13.10 5.01 -1.35
N MET A 42 12.74 6.29 -1.54
CA MET A 42 11.37 6.77 -1.35
C MET A 42 10.39 6.07 -2.31
N LEU A 43 10.80 5.83 -3.56
CA LEU A 43 10.01 5.07 -4.53
C LEU A 43 9.85 3.60 -4.15
N LEU A 44 10.90 2.98 -3.58
CA LEU A 44 10.82 1.60 -3.06
C LEU A 44 9.87 1.48 -1.87
N VAL A 45 9.90 2.44 -0.95
CA VAL A 45 8.95 2.54 0.17
C VAL A 45 7.52 2.68 -0.36
N LEU A 46 7.28 3.62 -1.28
CA LEU A 46 5.97 3.81 -1.89
C LEU A 46 5.48 2.54 -2.59
N LEU A 47 6.37 1.80 -3.27
CA LEU A 47 6.02 0.53 -3.90
C LEU A 47 5.57 -0.51 -2.87
N ALA A 48 6.32 -0.64 -1.76
CA ALA A 48 5.96 -1.55 -0.68
C ALA A 48 4.60 -1.19 -0.06
N ASP A 49 4.36 0.09 0.20
CA ASP A 49 3.09 0.61 0.71
C ASP A 49 1.93 0.29 -0.21
N LEU A 50 2.07 0.56 -1.51
CA LEU A 50 1.02 0.25 -2.49
C LEU A 50 0.71 -1.25 -2.54
N VAL A 51 1.73 -2.12 -2.40
CA VAL A 51 1.52 -3.57 -2.33
C VAL A 51 0.75 -3.96 -1.07
N LEU A 52 1.12 -3.41 0.09
CA LEU A 52 0.42 -3.66 1.36
C LEU A 52 -1.03 -3.18 1.31
N LEU A 53 -1.25 -1.96 0.81
CA LEU A 53 -2.59 -1.38 0.66
C LEU A 53 -3.43 -2.15 -0.35
N PHE A 54 -2.84 -2.65 -1.44
CA PHE A 54 -3.54 -3.51 -2.39
C PHE A 54 -3.99 -4.82 -1.73
N VAL A 55 -3.10 -5.46 -0.96
CA VAL A 55 -3.43 -6.68 -0.22
C VAL A 55 -4.53 -6.41 0.80
N PHE A 56 -4.42 -5.32 1.57
CA PHE A 56 -5.41 -4.93 2.56
C PHE A 56 -6.77 -4.65 1.92
N TYR A 57 -6.79 -3.87 0.84
CA TYR A 57 -7.99 -3.58 0.07
C TYR A 57 -8.69 -4.85 -0.38
N ARG A 58 -7.96 -5.80 -1.01
CA ARG A 58 -8.54 -7.06 -1.52
C ARG A 58 -9.05 -7.99 -0.40
N GLN A 59 -8.57 -7.86 0.84
CA GLN A 59 -8.96 -8.75 1.94
C GLN A 59 -10.06 -8.16 2.83
N VAL A 60 -10.04 -6.84 3.05
CA VAL A 60 -10.87 -6.16 4.07
C VAL A 60 -11.98 -5.32 3.46
N ILE A 61 -11.67 -4.54 2.42
CA ILE A 61 -12.59 -3.51 1.88
C ILE A 61 -13.32 -4.02 0.62
N GLY A 62 -12.60 -4.74 -0.25
CA GLY A 62 -13.06 -5.16 -1.55
C GLY A 62 -14.14 -6.24 -1.52
N PRO A 63 -14.81 -6.50 -2.66
CA PRO A 63 -15.85 -7.51 -2.77
C PRO A 63 -15.33 -8.89 -2.35
N LYS A 64 -16.13 -9.69 -1.63
CA LYS A 64 -15.73 -11.04 -1.18
C LYS A 64 -15.28 -11.96 -2.34
N ALA A 65 -15.86 -11.80 -3.53
CA ALA A 65 -15.49 -12.54 -4.74
C ALA A 65 -14.07 -12.25 -5.22
N ASN A 66 -13.49 -11.12 -4.80
CA ASN A 66 -12.19 -10.62 -5.21
C ASN A 66 -11.12 -10.82 -4.13
N LYS A 67 -11.32 -11.73 -3.17
CA LYS A 67 -10.27 -12.02 -2.19
C LYS A 67 -9.05 -12.67 -2.86
N LEU A 68 -7.86 -12.26 -2.45
CA LEU A 68 -6.62 -12.89 -2.94
C LEU A 68 -6.51 -14.31 -2.34
N PRO A 69 -6.05 -15.29 -3.13
CA PRO A 69 -5.66 -16.60 -2.60
C PRO A 69 -4.59 -16.44 -1.51
N VAL A 70 -4.63 -17.31 -0.50
CA VAL A 70 -3.70 -17.27 0.66
C VAL A 70 -2.24 -17.22 0.21
N ARG A 71 -1.89 -18.01 -0.80
CA ARG A 71 -0.53 -18.07 -1.35
C ARG A 71 -0.08 -16.73 -1.95
N THR A 72 -0.89 -16.15 -2.85
CA THR A 72 -0.60 -14.85 -3.48
C THR A 72 -0.54 -13.72 -2.45
N ARG A 73 -1.48 -13.70 -1.50
CA ARG A 73 -1.49 -12.75 -0.39
C ARG A 73 -0.19 -12.79 0.38
N ASN A 74 0.24 -13.99 0.81
CA ASN A 74 1.44 -14.14 1.61
C ASN A 74 2.70 -13.75 0.82
N TYR A 75 2.79 -14.08 -0.48
CA TYR A 75 3.92 -13.65 -1.30
C TYR A 75 4.01 -12.13 -1.44
N LEU A 76 2.88 -11.44 -1.65
CA LEU A 76 2.86 -9.99 -1.75
C LEU A 76 3.27 -9.31 -0.44
N ILE A 77 2.77 -9.81 0.70
CA ILE A 77 3.17 -9.31 2.02
C ILE A 77 4.67 -9.53 2.24
N ILE A 78 5.18 -10.73 1.97
CA ILE A 78 6.61 -11.04 2.13
C ILE A 78 7.45 -10.13 1.22
N ALA A 79 7.05 -9.94 -0.04
CA ALA A 79 7.75 -9.06 -0.97
C ALA A 79 7.81 -7.61 -0.47
N ALA A 80 6.69 -7.05 -0.02
CA ALA A 80 6.65 -5.69 0.53
C ALA A 80 7.55 -5.56 1.77
N VAL A 81 7.48 -6.51 2.69
CA VAL A 81 8.34 -6.53 3.89
C VAL A 81 9.82 -6.63 3.53
N LEU A 82 10.18 -7.48 2.56
CA LEU A 82 11.57 -7.59 2.10
C LEU A 82 12.07 -6.30 1.46
N ILE A 83 11.22 -5.58 0.72
CA ILE A 83 11.56 -4.25 0.18
C ILE A 83 11.82 -3.27 1.32
N LEU A 84 10.94 -3.19 2.32
CA LEU A 84 11.13 -2.29 3.47
C LEU A 84 12.40 -2.61 4.26
N ILE A 85 12.71 -3.89 4.46
CA ILE A 85 13.96 -4.32 5.09
C ILE A 85 15.17 -3.91 4.24
N ALA A 86 15.10 -4.10 2.91
CA ALA A 86 16.18 -3.71 2.02
C ALA A 86 16.41 -2.20 2.04
N VAL A 87 15.33 -1.39 2.03
CA VAL A 87 15.43 0.07 2.17
C VAL A 87 16.07 0.43 3.51
N TYR A 88 15.65 -0.19 4.62
CA TYR A 88 16.22 0.05 5.94
C TYR A 88 17.72 -0.27 6.03
N MET A 89 18.18 -1.31 5.33
CA MET A 89 19.60 -1.69 5.30
C MET A 89 20.43 -0.77 4.40
N LEU A 90 19.80 -0.12 3.41
CA LEU A 90 20.45 0.76 2.44
C LEU A 90 20.37 2.25 2.81
N SER A 91 19.53 2.60 3.79
CA SER A 91 19.38 3.95 4.35
C SER A 91 20.47 4.25 5.38
#